data_AF-A0A7W0WPC5-F1
#
_entry.id   AF-A0A7W0WPC5-F1
#
_cell.length_a   1.000
_cell.length_b   1.000
_cell.length_c   1.000
_cell.angle_alpha   90.00
_cell.angle_beta   90.00
_cell.angle_gamma   90.00
#
_symmetry.space_group_name_H-M   'P 1'
#
loop_
_entity.id
_entity.type
_entity.pdbx_description
1 polymer ?
#
loop_
_entity_poly.entity_id
_entity_poly.type
_entity_poly.pdbx_seq_one_letter_code
_entity_poly.pdbx_strand_id
1 'polypeptide(L)'
;NGIAWADGVLYVAPDDRIVKYALPDGEMRPTRGPEVVVSGLPFVGDHHRKTVVPHDGKLYVNIGSASNACQVENRAPHSPGIDPCPELCERAGIWRFSIDHNDQSMAEGHRVMTGVRNANAMAHDSNGMVWAANNGRDQLHDNWPELFTLAQDMRLPSEEIYAVRDGDDHGWPYCYHDPVRDQMMLAPEYGGDGTIVGRCAHVDTPALTMPAHWAPLGMAFYTGSQFPERYQGGAFIANHGSRFDANGVGDPGYNVVFVPFADGAPSANWEAFATGFTGGGLPLPDAALHRPVGVAVLPDGALLISDDKGGRIWKVTYHAP
;
A
#
# COMPACT_ATOMS: atom_id res chain seq x y z
N ASN A 1 2.46 -2.66 12.19
CA ASN A 1 1.60 -1.72 11.44
C ASN A 1 0.17 -2.22 11.41
N GLY A 2 -0.11 -3.38 10.81
CA GLY A 2 -1.46 -3.92 10.69
C GLY A 2 -2.23 -3.96 12.00
N ILE A 3 -3.30 -3.17 12.02
CA ILE A 3 -4.33 -3.14 13.05
C ILE A 3 -5.66 -2.91 12.33
N ALA A 4 -6.69 -3.67 12.67
CA ALA A 4 -8.03 -3.50 12.13
C ALA A 4 -9.06 -3.87 13.19
N TRP A 5 -10.23 -3.24 13.15
CA TRP A 5 -11.34 -3.55 14.04
C TRP A 5 -12.60 -3.78 13.20
N ALA A 6 -13.28 -4.90 13.45
CA ALA A 6 -14.55 -5.26 12.83
C ALA A 6 -15.36 -6.13 13.81
N ASP A 7 -16.66 -5.90 13.88
CA ASP A 7 -17.63 -6.74 14.61
C ASP A 7 -17.22 -7.12 16.05
N GLY A 8 -16.71 -6.13 16.81
CA GLY A 8 -16.24 -6.34 18.19
C GLY A 8 -14.94 -7.13 18.32
N VAL A 9 -14.16 -7.27 17.24
CA VAL A 9 -12.87 -7.97 17.19
C VAL A 9 -11.75 -7.03 16.73
N LEU A 10 -10.71 -6.91 17.54
CA LEU A 10 -9.48 -6.19 17.19
C LEU A 10 -8.41 -7.16 16.67
N TYR A 11 -8.05 -7.04 15.41
CA TYR A 11 -6.94 -7.76 14.78
C TYR A 11 -5.66 -6.94 14.89
N VAL A 12 -4.55 -7.59 15.23
CA VAL A 12 -3.21 -7.00 15.29
C VAL A 12 -2.22 -7.95 14.63
N ALA A 13 -1.36 -7.43 13.75
CA ALA A 13 -0.36 -8.22 13.02
C ALA A 13 1.07 -7.90 13.48
N PRO A 14 1.55 -8.49 14.60
CA PRO A 14 2.95 -8.42 15.00
C PRO A 14 3.79 -9.42 14.19
N ASP A 15 4.83 -8.91 13.53
CA ASP A 15 5.94 -9.67 12.93
C ASP A 15 5.52 -10.87 12.04
N ASP A 16 5.52 -12.06 12.63
CA ASP A 16 5.36 -13.38 12.01
C ASP A 16 3.93 -13.96 12.13
N ARG A 17 3.00 -13.21 12.72
CA ARG A 17 1.66 -13.71 13.03
C ARG A 17 0.59 -12.64 13.01
N ILE A 18 -0.65 -13.08 13.06
CA ILE A 18 -1.80 -12.21 13.31
C ILE A 18 -2.56 -12.78 14.50
N VAL A 19 -2.88 -11.89 15.44
CA VAL A 19 -3.68 -12.20 16.62
C VAL A 19 -4.99 -11.42 16.58
N LYS A 20 -6.03 -11.98 17.19
CA LYS A 20 -7.31 -11.31 17.42
C LYS A 20 -7.61 -11.19 18.91
N TYR A 21 -8.27 -10.10 19.28
CA TYR A 21 -8.75 -9.81 20.62
C TYR A 21 -10.25 -9.56 20.58
N ALA A 22 -11.01 -10.13 21.50
CA ALA A 22 -12.39 -9.71 21.73
C ALA A 22 -12.39 -8.30 22.37
N LEU A 23 -12.93 -7.33 21.64
CA LEU A 23 -13.04 -5.92 22.01
C LEU A 23 -14.43 -5.39 21.61
N PRO A 24 -15.45 -5.64 22.46
CA PRO A 24 -16.82 -5.20 22.19
C PRO A 24 -16.96 -3.69 22.01
N ASP A 25 -17.99 -3.27 21.28
CA ASP A 25 -18.31 -1.87 21.03
C ASP A 25 -18.34 -1.03 22.32
N GLY A 26 -17.59 0.08 22.32
CA GLY A 26 -17.47 0.99 23.46
C GLY A 26 -16.43 0.57 24.51
N GLU A 27 -15.89 -0.66 24.46
CA GLU A 27 -14.77 -1.07 25.32
C GLU A 27 -13.43 -0.54 24.78
N MET A 28 -12.58 -0.07 25.69
CA MET A 28 -11.24 0.44 25.36
C MET A 28 -10.12 -0.57 25.66
N ARG A 29 -10.47 -1.78 26.10
CA ARG A 29 -9.51 -2.84 26.51
C ARG A 29 -10.05 -4.22 26.14
N PRO A 30 -9.22 -5.13 25.61
CA PRO A 30 -9.61 -6.52 25.41
C PRO A 30 -10.10 -7.18 26.70
N THR A 31 -11.15 -7.99 26.60
CA THR A 31 -11.74 -8.71 27.74
C THR A 31 -10.91 -9.92 28.16
N ARG A 32 -10.02 -10.40 27.29
CA ARG A 32 -9.12 -11.55 27.48
C ARG A 32 -7.84 -11.40 26.66
N GLY A 33 -6.88 -12.30 26.88
CA GLY A 33 -5.66 -12.39 26.07
C GLY A 33 -5.93 -12.74 24.60
N PRO A 34 -4.94 -12.53 23.72
CA PRO A 34 -5.10 -12.75 22.27
C PRO A 34 -5.31 -14.23 21.93
N GLU A 35 -6.03 -14.46 20.83
CA GLU A 35 -6.04 -15.72 20.10
C GLU A 35 -5.20 -15.56 18.82
N VAL A 36 -4.42 -16.57 18.44
CA VAL A 36 -3.66 -16.54 17.18
C VAL A 36 -4.61 -16.91 16.03
N VAL A 37 -4.67 -16.08 14.99
CA VAL A 37 -5.43 -16.36 13.77
C VAL A 37 -4.58 -17.17 12.79
N VAL A 38 -3.36 -16.69 12.56
CA VAL A 38 -2.35 -17.30 11.69
C VAL A 38 -0.95 -17.01 12.22
N SER A 39 0.00 -17.93 12.02
CA SER A 39 1.42 -17.77 12.40
C SER A 39 2.37 -18.36 11.36
N GLY A 40 3.68 -18.09 11.51
CA GLY A 40 4.70 -18.50 10.55
C GLY A 40 4.71 -17.66 9.27
N LEU A 41 4.17 -16.45 9.30
CA LEU A 41 4.22 -15.51 8.18
C LEU A 41 5.66 -14.98 7.99
N PRO A 42 6.12 -14.73 6.75
CA PRO A 42 7.47 -14.22 6.52
C PRO A 42 7.69 -12.83 7.13
N PHE A 43 8.65 -12.70 8.06
CA PHE A 43 8.85 -11.49 8.89
C PHE A 43 10.25 -10.85 8.79
N VAL A 44 11.07 -11.28 7.83
CA VAL A 44 12.41 -10.72 7.56
C VAL A 44 12.45 -9.94 6.24
N GLY A 45 13.49 -9.14 6.03
CA GLY A 45 13.71 -8.33 4.82
C GLY A 45 13.01 -6.97 4.83
N ASP A 46 13.10 -6.27 3.71
CA ASP A 46 12.70 -4.86 3.55
C ASP A 46 11.25 -4.61 4.00
N HIS A 47 10.29 -5.39 3.50
CA HIS A 47 8.85 -5.18 3.70
C HIS A 47 8.19 -6.26 4.56
N HIS A 48 8.78 -6.53 5.73
CA HIS A 48 8.31 -7.54 6.69
C HIS A 48 6.96 -7.22 7.36
N ARG A 49 6.50 -5.96 7.35
CA ARG A 49 5.26 -5.55 8.03
C ARG A 49 4.03 -6.04 7.26
N LYS A 50 2.93 -6.25 7.99
CA LYS A 50 1.64 -6.68 7.42
C LYS A 50 0.62 -5.55 7.52
N THR A 51 -0.26 -5.47 6.53
CA THR A 51 -1.55 -4.76 6.61
C THR A 51 -2.66 -5.80 6.54
N VAL A 52 -3.73 -5.60 7.34
CA VAL A 52 -4.81 -6.58 7.50
C VAL A 52 -6.17 -5.92 7.29
N VAL A 53 -7.05 -6.58 6.55
CA VAL A 53 -8.43 -6.14 6.30
C VAL A 53 -9.37 -7.34 6.55
N PRO A 54 -10.09 -7.38 7.69
CA PRO A 54 -11.16 -8.35 7.91
C PRO A 54 -12.39 -7.97 7.08
N HIS A 55 -12.93 -8.90 6.31
CA HIS A 55 -14.14 -8.72 5.51
C HIS A 55 -14.77 -10.08 5.13
N ASP A 56 -16.10 -10.21 5.23
CA ASP A 56 -16.86 -11.38 4.76
C ASP A 56 -16.29 -12.77 5.19
N GLY A 57 -16.10 -12.96 6.51
CA GLY A 57 -15.54 -14.19 7.08
C GLY A 57 -14.04 -14.42 6.80
N LYS A 58 -13.37 -13.47 6.13
CA LYS A 58 -12.00 -13.60 5.65
C LYS A 58 -11.12 -12.50 6.24
N LEU A 59 -9.82 -12.80 6.34
CA LEU A 59 -8.79 -11.83 6.66
C LEU A 59 -7.84 -11.70 5.47
N TYR A 60 -7.90 -10.54 4.80
CA TYR A 60 -6.98 -10.19 3.73
C TYR A 60 -5.70 -9.61 4.33
N VAL A 61 -4.54 -10.06 3.85
CA VAL A 61 -3.23 -9.79 4.44
C VAL A 61 -2.22 -9.45 3.34
N ASN A 62 -1.70 -8.23 3.34
CA ASN A 62 -0.50 -7.89 2.56
C ASN A 62 0.73 -8.58 3.16
N ILE A 63 1.48 -9.33 2.34
CA ILE A 63 2.78 -9.89 2.71
C ILE A 63 3.83 -9.35 1.74
N GLY A 64 4.55 -8.31 2.15
CA GLY A 64 5.53 -7.61 1.32
C GLY A 64 6.80 -8.44 1.01
N SER A 65 7.50 -8.00 -0.03
CA SER A 65 8.79 -8.56 -0.44
C SER A 65 9.88 -8.44 0.64
N ALA A 66 10.81 -9.38 0.63
CA ALA A 66 12.05 -9.31 1.39
C ALA A 66 13.09 -8.38 0.75
N SER A 67 12.98 -8.12 -0.56
CA SER A 67 13.93 -7.31 -1.34
C SER A 67 13.26 -6.21 -2.17
N ASN A 68 14.07 -5.38 -2.84
CA ASN A 68 13.60 -4.31 -3.71
C ASN A 68 12.97 -4.83 -5.02
N ALA A 69 13.67 -5.74 -5.70
CA ALA A 69 13.33 -6.25 -7.04
C ALA A 69 13.80 -7.72 -7.26
N CYS A 70 13.84 -8.53 -6.20
CA CYS A 70 14.25 -9.95 -6.22
C CYS A 70 15.61 -10.21 -6.89
N GLN A 71 16.58 -9.35 -6.56
CA GLN A 71 17.95 -9.38 -7.06
C GLN A 71 18.80 -10.43 -6.33
N VAL A 72 19.87 -10.91 -6.97
CA VAL A 72 20.89 -11.76 -6.33
C VAL A 72 21.57 -11.04 -5.16
N GLU A 73 21.83 -9.74 -5.31
CA GLU A 73 22.29 -8.84 -4.24
C GLU A 73 21.30 -7.67 -4.12
N ASN A 74 20.51 -7.65 -3.05
CA ASN A 74 19.46 -6.65 -2.86
C ASN A 74 20.04 -5.23 -2.85
N ARG A 75 19.50 -4.34 -3.72
CA ARG A 75 19.88 -2.91 -3.82
C ARG A 75 21.34 -2.65 -4.19
N ALA A 76 22.02 -3.63 -4.79
CA ALA A 76 23.34 -3.44 -5.37
C ALA A 76 23.25 -2.98 -6.85
N PRO A 77 24.14 -2.07 -7.30
CA PRO A 77 24.23 -1.68 -8.71
C PRO A 77 24.46 -2.88 -9.63
N HIS A 78 23.80 -2.87 -10.78
CA HIS A 78 23.89 -3.92 -11.82
C HIS A 78 23.58 -5.35 -11.34
N SER A 79 23.00 -5.55 -10.15
CA SER A 79 22.71 -6.89 -9.65
C SER A 79 21.52 -7.51 -10.40
N PRO A 80 21.68 -8.67 -11.05
CA PRO A 80 20.63 -9.31 -11.83
C PRO A 80 19.51 -9.86 -10.95
N GLY A 81 18.33 -9.98 -11.54
CA GLY A 81 17.16 -10.61 -10.94
C GLY A 81 17.28 -12.12 -10.89
N ILE A 82 16.63 -12.73 -9.89
CA ILE A 82 16.45 -14.18 -9.81
C ILE A 82 15.16 -14.52 -10.57
N ASP A 83 15.24 -15.31 -11.65
CA ASP A 83 14.10 -15.76 -12.46
C ASP A 83 14.10 -17.31 -12.53
N PRO A 84 13.10 -18.01 -11.95
CA PRO A 84 11.95 -17.48 -11.22
C PRO A 84 12.32 -16.93 -9.83
N CYS A 85 11.71 -15.81 -9.45
CA CYS A 85 11.90 -15.18 -8.15
C CYS A 85 11.35 -16.06 -7.01
N PRO A 86 12.17 -16.47 -6.02
CA PRO A 86 11.75 -17.36 -4.95
C PRO A 86 10.79 -16.70 -3.94
N GLU A 87 10.73 -15.37 -3.89
CA GLU A 87 9.85 -14.65 -2.95
C GLU A 87 8.37 -14.85 -3.26
N LEU A 88 8.01 -14.99 -4.54
CA LEU A 88 6.61 -15.11 -5.01
C LEU A 88 5.89 -16.38 -4.52
N CYS A 89 6.61 -17.31 -3.91
CA CYS A 89 6.00 -18.43 -3.20
C CYS A 89 5.10 -17.97 -2.04
N GLU A 90 5.54 -16.95 -1.29
CA GLU A 90 4.93 -16.54 -0.01
C GLU A 90 4.75 -15.01 0.14
N ARG A 91 5.39 -14.21 -0.70
CA ARG A 91 5.51 -12.75 -0.58
C ARG A 91 5.13 -12.01 -1.85
N ALA A 92 5.14 -10.68 -1.77
CA ALA A 92 4.75 -9.76 -2.82
C ALA A 92 3.35 -10.06 -3.38
N GLY A 93 2.40 -10.20 -2.46
CA GLY A 93 1.02 -10.55 -2.77
C GLY A 93 0.09 -10.39 -1.59
N ILE A 94 -1.20 -10.53 -1.86
CA ILE A 94 -2.26 -10.46 -0.86
C ILE A 94 -2.82 -11.87 -0.63
N TRP A 95 -2.81 -12.25 0.63
CA TRP A 95 -3.25 -13.56 1.11
C TRP A 95 -4.57 -13.46 1.86
N ARG A 96 -5.32 -14.55 1.88
CA ARG A 96 -6.61 -14.66 2.53
C ARG A 96 -6.61 -15.85 3.50
N PHE A 97 -6.91 -15.57 4.76
CA PHE A 97 -7.10 -16.56 5.82
C PHE A 97 -8.56 -16.54 6.29
N SER A 98 -9.02 -17.61 6.95
CA SER A 98 -10.33 -17.61 7.62
C SER A 98 -10.25 -16.82 8.93
N ILE A 99 -11.30 -16.07 9.30
CA ILE A 99 -11.40 -15.48 10.66
C ILE A 99 -11.99 -16.46 11.69
N ASP A 100 -12.70 -17.49 11.22
CA ASP A 100 -13.38 -18.49 12.04
C ASP A 100 -12.42 -19.57 12.54
N HIS A 101 -11.27 -19.73 11.88
CA HIS A 101 -10.21 -20.65 12.28
C HIS A 101 -9.10 -19.90 13.01
N ASN A 102 -8.59 -20.52 14.07
CA ASN A 102 -7.40 -20.07 14.80
C ASN A 102 -6.20 -20.96 14.44
N ASP A 103 -5.00 -20.51 14.82
CA ASP A 103 -3.75 -21.25 14.73
C ASP A 103 -3.39 -21.74 13.30
N GLN A 104 -3.88 -21.06 12.26
CA GLN A 104 -3.56 -21.34 10.85
C GLN A 104 -2.06 -21.16 10.58
N SER A 105 -1.55 -21.92 9.61
CA SER A 105 -0.24 -21.75 9.01
C SER A 105 -0.31 -20.98 7.69
N MET A 106 0.84 -20.50 7.21
CA MET A 106 0.97 -19.88 5.88
C MET A 106 0.44 -20.78 4.75
N ALA A 107 0.62 -22.11 4.86
CA ALA A 107 0.21 -23.10 3.86
C ALA A 107 -1.31 -23.32 3.79
N GLU A 108 -2.07 -22.87 4.79
CA GLU A 108 -3.54 -22.88 4.78
C GLU A 108 -4.13 -21.56 4.24
N GLY A 109 -3.28 -20.55 4.04
CA GLY A 109 -3.65 -19.31 3.37
C GLY A 109 -3.88 -19.51 1.88
N HIS A 110 -4.82 -18.74 1.33
CA HIS A 110 -5.04 -18.66 -0.11
C HIS A 110 -4.43 -17.37 -0.66
N ARG A 111 -3.46 -17.45 -1.58
CA ARG A 111 -2.94 -16.26 -2.26
C ARG A 111 -3.98 -15.78 -3.27
N VAL A 112 -4.58 -14.64 -2.99
CA VAL A 112 -5.60 -14.00 -3.84
C VAL A 112 -4.92 -13.36 -5.04
N MET A 113 -3.84 -12.60 -4.80
CA MET A 113 -3.19 -11.74 -5.78
C MET A 113 -1.66 -11.80 -5.60
N THR A 114 -0.91 -11.73 -6.69
CA THR A 114 0.56 -11.76 -6.68
C THR A 114 1.14 -10.61 -7.50
N GLY A 115 2.47 -10.46 -7.50
CA GLY A 115 3.14 -9.41 -8.27
C GLY A 115 3.02 -8.02 -7.67
N VAL A 116 2.77 -7.92 -6.36
CA VAL A 116 2.54 -6.66 -5.64
C VAL A 116 3.53 -6.51 -4.50
N ARG A 117 4.58 -5.70 -4.74
CA ARG A 117 5.75 -5.55 -3.86
C ARG A 117 5.40 -5.33 -2.39
N ASN A 118 4.57 -4.32 -2.09
CA ASN A 118 4.14 -4.02 -0.73
C ASN A 118 2.85 -3.16 -0.69
N ALA A 119 1.70 -3.81 -0.47
CA ALA A 119 0.40 -3.16 -0.36
C ALA A 119 0.11 -2.67 1.09
N ASN A 120 0.76 -1.59 1.52
CA ASN A 120 0.55 -1.09 2.89
C ASN A 120 -0.82 -0.44 3.10
N ALA A 121 -1.36 0.24 2.09
CA ALA A 121 -2.67 0.85 2.14
C ALA A 121 -3.73 -0.12 1.57
N MET A 122 -4.59 -0.67 2.42
CA MET A 122 -5.72 -1.50 2.00
C MET A 122 -6.99 -1.15 2.77
N ALA A 123 -8.14 -1.23 2.09
CA ALA A 123 -9.47 -1.15 2.67
C ALA A 123 -10.47 -1.90 1.78
N HIS A 124 -11.69 -2.16 2.25
CA HIS A 124 -12.78 -2.60 1.37
C HIS A 124 -13.78 -1.47 1.12
N ASP A 125 -14.40 -1.48 -0.06
CA ASP A 125 -15.49 -0.57 -0.39
C ASP A 125 -16.84 -1.05 0.17
N SER A 126 -17.92 -0.33 -0.13
CA SER A 126 -19.29 -0.66 0.27
C SER A 126 -19.88 -1.89 -0.45
N ASN A 127 -19.27 -2.35 -1.54
CA ASN A 127 -19.65 -3.57 -2.26
C ASN A 127 -18.85 -4.79 -1.77
N GLY A 128 -17.87 -4.59 -0.87
CA GLY A 128 -17.00 -5.63 -0.33
C GLY A 128 -15.78 -5.96 -1.20
N MET A 129 -15.51 -5.18 -2.26
CA MET A 129 -14.25 -5.31 -2.99
C MET A 129 -13.14 -4.75 -2.11
N VAL A 130 -12.09 -5.55 -1.86
CA VAL A 130 -10.86 -5.07 -1.24
C VAL A 130 -10.04 -4.34 -2.29
N TRP A 131 -9.55 -3.16 -1.92
CA TRP A 131 -8.66 -2.33 -2.72
C TRP A 131 -7.31 -2.20 -2.02
N ALA A 132 -6.24 -2.15 -2.81
CA ALA A 132 -4.88 -2.14 -2.32
C ALA A 132 -4.02 -1.14 -3.11
N ALA A 133 -3.28 -0.28 -2.42
CA ALA A 133 -2.27 0.58 -3.05
C ALA A 133 -0.85 0.10 -2.71
N ASN A 134 -0.09 -0.15 -3.77
CA ASN A 134 1.27 -0.69 -3.75
C ASN A 134 2.32 0.40 -3.53
N ASN A 135 3.45 0.00 -2.95
CA ASN A 135 4.68 0.79 -2.87
C ASN A 135 5.70 0.15 -3.83
N GLY A 136 5.87 0.74 -5.02
CA GLY A 136 6.64 0.23 -6.16
C GLY A 136 8.14 0.07 -5.91
N ARG A 137 8.90 -0.35 -6.94
CA ARG A 137 10.35 -0.61 -6.80
C ARG A 137 11.17 0.69 -6.72
N ASP A 138 12.19 0.71 -5.87
CA ASP A 138 13.09 1.86 -5.72
C ASP A 138 14.30 1.76 -6.67
N GLN A 139 15.10 2.83 -6.75
CA GLN A 139 16.50 2.78 -7.22
C GLN A 139 16.70 2.37 -8.70
N LEU A 140 15.90 2.88 -9.64
CA LEU A 140 16.17 2.67 -11.08
C LEU A 140 17.48 3.35 -11.50
N HIS A 141 17.68 4.62 -11.14
CA HIS A 141 18.91 5.35 -11.44
C HIS A 141 20.09 4.87 -10.59
N ASP A 142 19.87 4.65 -9.28
CA ASP A 142 20.95 4.24 -8.38
C ASP A 142 21.55 2.87 -8.78
N ASN A 143 20.73 1.94 -9.30
CA ASN A 143 21.20 0.61 -9.71
C ASN A 143 21.62 0.53 -11.19
N TRP A 144 21.03 1.35 -12.08
CA TRP A 144 21.19 1.29 -13.54
C TRP A 144 21.35 2.70 -14.15
N PRO A 145 22.39 3.47 -13.75
CA PRO A 145 22.53 4.88 -14.11
C PRO A 145 22.77 5.13 -15.62
N GLU A 146 23.18 4.09 -16.35
CA GLU A 146 23.32 4.11 -17.82
C GLU A 146 21.98 3.94 -18.57
N LEU A 147 20.93 3.45 -17.90
CA LEU A 147 19.59 3.26 -18.47
C LEU A 147 18.59 4.34 -18.01
N PHE A 148 18.70 4.77 -16.75
CA PHE A 148 17.79 5.74 -16.14
C PHE A 148 18.56 6.94 -15.59
N THR A 149 18.10 8.14 -15.94
CA THR A 149 18.54 9.38 -15.28
C THR A 149 17.87 9.53 -13.92
N LEU A 150 18.47 10.32 -13.02
CA LEU A 150 17.88 10.68 -11.72
C LEU A 150 16.45 11.26 -11.88
N ALA A 151 16.23 12.09 -12.90
CA ALA A 151 14.91 12.67 -13.19
C ALA A 151 13.86 11.64 -13.67
N GLN A 152 14.29 10.50 -14.23
CA GLN A 152 13.41 9.37 -14.52
C GLN A 152 13.12 8.56 -13.25
N ASP A 153 14.13 8.25 -12.41
CA ASP A 153 13.91 7.54 -11.15
C ASP A 153 12.99 8.32 -10.20
N MET A 154 13.03 9.65 -10.20
CA MET A 154 12.07 10.50 -9.47
C MET A 154 10.62 10.44 -9.98
N ARG A 155 10.37 9.80 -11.13
CA ARG A 155 9.07 9.72 -11.81
C ARG A 155 8.65 8.29 -12.16
N LEU A 156 9.51 7.31 -11.87
CA LEU A 156 9.33 5.89 -12.16
C LEU A 156 9.64 5.05 -10.92
N PRO A 157 8.92 3.95 -10.67
CA PRO A 157 7.64 3.59 -11.29
C PRO A 157 6.49 4.42 -10.71
N SER A 158 5.29 4.32 -11.29
CA SER A 158 4.07 4.77 -10.59
C SER A 158 3.89 4.03 -9.26
N GLU A 159 3.23 4.68 -8.31
CA GLU A 159 2.51 3.93 -7.26
C GLU A 159 1.17 3.47 -7.86
N GLU A 160 0.66 2.32 -7.43
CA GLU A 160 -0.36 1.57 -8.18
C GLU A 160 -1.52 1.18 -7.27
N ILE A 161 -2.76 1.29 -7.74
CA ILE A 161 -3.98 0.91 -7.00
C ILE A 161 -4.68 -0.23 -7.74
N TYR A 162 -4.95 -1.30 -7.00
CA TYR A 162 -5.49 -2.57 -7.49
C TYR A 162 -6.82 -2.91 -6.83
N ALA A 163 -7.74 -3.48 -7.61
CA ALA A 163 -8.86 -4.25 -7.07
C ALA A 163 -8.35 -5.66 -6.75
N VAL A 164 -8.50 -6.13 -5.52
CA VAL A 164 -7.91 -7.41 -5.09
C VAL A 164 -8.78 -8.57 -5.57
N ARG A 165 -8.49 -9.06 -6.77
CA ARG A 165 -9.22 -10.15 -7.44
C ARG A 165 -8.42 -11.45 -7.38
N ASP A 166 -9.13 -12.56 -7.47
CA ASP A 166 -8.59 -13.91 -7.27
C ASP A 166 -7.90 -14.42 -8.55
N GLY A 167 -6.58 -14.55 -8.50
CA GLY A 167 -5.74 -15.00 -9.60
C GLY A 167 -4.87 -13.92 -10.26
N ASP A 168 -5.10 -12.65 -9.98
CA ASP A 168 -4.40 -11.52 -10.62
C ASP A 168 -2.88 -11.53 -10.32
N ASP A 169 -2.07 -11.22 -11.34
CA ASP A 169 -0.62 -11.05 -11.26
C ASP A 169 -0.22 -9.68 -11.83
N HIS A 170 0.23 -8.77 -10.96
CA HIS A 170 0.65 -7.42 -11.33
C HIS A 170 2.16 -7.29 -11.64
N GLY A 171 2.87 -8.43 -11.73
CA GLY A 171 4.14 -8.53 -12.41
C GLY A 171 5.42 -8.17 -11.64
N TRP A 172 5.37 -7.62 -10.43
CA TRP A 172 6.60 -7.52 -9.60
C TRP A 172 7.18 -8.94 -9.37
N PRO A 173 8.51 -9.14 -9.40
CA PRO A 173 9.60 -8.15 -9.55
C PRO A 173 9.94 -7.81 -11.00
N TYR A 174 9.37 -8.52 -11.96
CA TYR A 174 9.76 -8.49 -13.37
C TYR A 174 9.27 -7.23 -14.11
N CYS A 175 8.21 -6.61 -13.60
CA CYS A 175 7.50 -5.52 -14.25
C CYS A 175 7.36 -4.31 -13.34
N TYR A 176 7.25 -3.12 -13.94
CA TYR A 176 6.94 -1.87 -13.25
C TYR A 176 6.11 -0.95 -14.15
N HIS A 177 5.19 -0.15 -13.60
CA HIS A 177 4.42 0.79 -14.41
C HIS A 177 5.19 2.08 -14.75
N ASP A 178 5.17 2.47 -16.02
CA ASP A 178 5.67 3.76 -16.53
C ASP A 178 4.48 4.70 -16.85
N PRO A 179 4.25 5.78 -16.08
CA PRO A 179 3.14 6.73 -16.30
C PRO A 179 3.32 7.67 -17.50
N VAL A 180 4.50 7.72 -18.13
CA VAL A 180 4.71 8.48 -19.37
C VAL A 180 4.28 7.65 -20.58
N ARG A 181 4.41 6.32 -20.50
CA ARG A 181 3.99 5.37 -21.53
C ARG A 181 2.60 4.78 -21.31
N ASP A 182 2.11 4.82 -20.06
CA ASP A 182 0.89 4.14 -19.59
C ASP A 182 0.97 2.61 -19.83
N GLN A 183 2.12 2.03 -19.46
CA GLN A 183 2.48 0.64 -19.76
C GLN A 183 3.30 -0.02 -18.65
N MET A 184 3.11 -1.33 -18.49
CA MET A 184 3.98 -2.19 -17.69
C MET A 184 5.26 -2.50 -18.47
N MET A 185 6.40 -2.08 -17.95
CA MET A 185 7.72 -2.19 -18.57
C MET A 185 8.54 -3.30 -17.90
N LEU A 186 9.41 -3.97 -18.68
CA LEU A 186 10.33 -4.98 -18.15
C LEU A 186 11.37 -4.29 -17.24
N ALA A 187 11.55 -4.82 -16.04
CA ALA A 187 12.53 -4.33 -15.09
C ALA A 187 13.98 -4.66 -15.55
N PRO A 188 14.96 -3.76 -15.34
CA PRO A 188 16.33 -3.95 -15.83
C PRO A 188 17.05 -5.19 -15.28
N GLU A 189 16.71 -5.58 -14.06
CA GLU A 189 17.16 -6.81 -13.40
C GLU A 189 16.88 -8.08 -14.26
N TYR A 190 15.90 -8.00 -15.17
CA TYR A 190 15.44 -9.08 -16.05
C TYR A 190 15.67 -8.77 -17.55
N GLY A 191 16.56 -7.83 -17.86
CA GLY A 191 16.93 -7.47 -19.24
C GLY A 191 16.10 -6.35 -19.87
N GLY A 192 15.35 -5.58 -19.07
CA GLY A 192 14.70 -4.35 -19.53
C GLY A 192 15.67 -3.19 -19.69
N ASP A 193 15.33 -2.24 -20.57
CA ASP A 193 16.15 -1.05 -20.90
C ASP A 193 15.37 0.28 -20.78
N GLY A 194 14.17 0.24 -20.18
CA GLY A 194 13.23 1.37 -20.17
C GLY A 194 12.40 1.53 -21.46
N THR A 195 12.53 0.61 -22.43
CA THR A 195 11.74 0.57 -23.67
C THR A 195 11.12 -0.80 -23.95
N ILE A 196 11.70 -1.89 -23.44
CA ILE A 196 11.19 -3.25 -23.57
C ILE A 196 10.00 -3.51 -22.62
N VAL A 197 8.90 -3.99 -23.19
CA VAL A 197 7.73 -4.52 -22.42
C VAL A 197 7.92 -6.00 -22.09
N GLY A 198 8.32 -6.83 -23.06
CA GLY A 198 8.60 -8.25 -22.85
C GLY A 198 7.43 -9.02 -22.21
N ARG A 199 7.73 -9.79 -21.15
CA ARG A 199 6.73 -10.56 -20.38
C ARG A 199 5.63 -9.71 -19.73
N CYS A 200 5.85 -8.40 -19.57
CA CYS A 200 4.91 -7.48 -18.95
C CYS A 200 3.70 -7.13 -19.84
N ALA A 201 3.66 -7.62 -21.09
CA ALA A 201 2.45 -7.60 -21.92
C ALA A 201 1.35 -8.59 -21.46
N HIS A 202 1.61 -9.40 -20.44
CA HIS A 202 0.75 -10.48 -19.97
C HIS A 202 0.41 -10.42 -18.47
N VAL A 203 0.71 -9.29 -17.82
CA VAL A 203 0.39 -9.04 -16.40
C VAL A 203 -0.82 -8.11 -16.31
N ASP A 204 -1.57 -8.20 -15.22
CA ASP A 204 -2.76 -7.39 -15.00
C ASP A 204 -2.35 -5.94 -14.67
N THR A 205 -3.00 -4.97 -15.30
CA THR A 205 -2.70 -3.54 -15.13
C THR A 205 -3.40 -2.94 -13.91
N PRO A 206 -2.82 -1.90 -13.26
CA PRO A 206 -3.49 -1.19 -12.16
C PRO A 206 -4.81 -0.54 -12.59
N ALA A 207 -5.75 -0.45 -11.65
CA ALA A 207 -7.03 0.23 -11.85
C ALA A 207 -6.91 1.76 -11.77
N LEU A 208 -5.91 2.26 -11.04
CA LEU A 208 -5.50 3.66 -11.01
C LEU A 208 -4.01 3.74 -10.64
N THR A 209 -3.29 4.73 -11.16
CA THR A 209 -1.91 5.04 -10.80
C THR A 209 -1.82 6.38 -10.09
N MET A 210 -0.85 6.49 -9.17
CA MET A 210 -0.45 7.71 -8.48
C MET A 210 1.00 8.05 -8.81
N PRO A 211 1.44 9.30 -8.57
CA PRO A 211 2.82 9.71 -8.82
C PRO A 211 3.83 8.85 -8.04
N ALA A 212 5.01 8.70 -8.62
CA ALA A 212 6.08 7.84 -8.12
C ALA A 212 6.53 8.19 -6.69
N HIS A 213 6.85 7.16 -5.91
CA HIS A 213 7.43 7.27 -4.56
C HIS A 213 6.56 8.00 -3.53
N TRP A 214 5.26 8.15 -3.76
CA TRP A 214 4.34 8.76 -2.80
C TRP A 214 4.14 7.91 -1.53
N ALA A 215 4.48 6.62 -1.58
CA ALA A 215 4.41 5.67 -0.48
C ALA A 215 3.04 5.64 0.19
N PRO A 216 1.99 5.10 -0.47
CA PRO A 216 0.66 4.98 0.11
C PRO A 216 0.67 3.96 1.27
N LEU A 217 0.36 4.41 2.48
CA LEU A 217 0.43 3.58 3.70
C LEU A 217 -0.92 3.37 4.42
N GLY A 218 -1.96 4.12 4.07
CA GLY A 218 -3.29 3.98 4.66
C GLY A 218 -4.39 4.30 3.65
N MET A 219 -5.50 3.57 3.74
CA MET A 219 -6.68 3.75 2.90
C MET A 219 -7.94 3.64 3.76
N ALA A 220 -8.95 4.46 3.50
CA ALA A 220 -10.28 4.32 4.10
C ALA A 220 -11.37 4.84 3.14
N PHE A 221 -12.41 4.05 2.89
CA PHE A 221 -13.58 4.51 2.16
C PHE A 221 -14.46 5.41 3.03
N TYR A 222 -14.98 6.49 2.46
CA TYR A 222 -15.80 7.45 3.21
C TYR A 222 -17.26 6.99 3.31
N THR A 223 -17.62 6.55 4.51
CA THR A 223 -18.97 6.10 4.90
C THR A 223 -19.75 7.13 5.72
N GLY A 224 -19.13 8.27 6.02
CA GLY A 224 -19.75 9.36 6.79
C GLY A 224 -20.60 10.31 5.93
N SER A 225 -21.29 11.24 6.60
CA SER A 225 -22.12 12.28 5.97
C SER A 225 -21.75 13.70 6.41
N GLN A 226 -20.63 13.87 7.13
CA GLN A 226 -20.18 15.17 7.62
C GLN A 226 -19.54 16.01 6.52
N PHE A 227 -18.76 15.38 5.65
CA PHE A 227 -18.15 16.02 4.49
C PHE A 227 -19.18 16.14 3.34
N PRO A 228 -19.00 17.07 2.38
CA PRO A 228 -19.85 17.20 1.21
C PRO A 228 -20.11 15.87 0.47
N GLU A 229 -21.32 15.69 -0.06
CA GLU A 229 -21.81 14.44 -0.65
C GLU A 229 -20.83 13.80 -1.66
N ARG A 230 -20.10 14.61 -2.44
CA ARG A 230 -19.07 14.17 -3.40
C ARG A 230 -17.93 13.33 -2.80
N TYR A 231 -17.77 13.30 -1.47
CA TYR A 231 -16.80 12.44 -0.80
C TYR A 231 -17.35 11.03 -0.53
N GLN A 232 -18.67 10.84 -0.49
CA GLN A 232 -19.29 9.58 -0.09
C GLN A 232 -18.98 8.47 -1.09
N GLY A 233 -18.60 7.29 -0.58
CA GLY A 233 -18.23 6.13 -1.39
C GLY A 233 -16.86 6.19 -2.06
N GLY A 234 -16.15 7.32 -2.05
CA GLY A 234 -14.75 7.40 -2.49
C GLY A 234 -13.76 7.04 -1.38
N ALA A 235 -12.47 6.96 -1.72
CA ALA A 235 -11.40 6.58 -0.80
C ALA A 235 -10.50 7.76 -0.42
N PHE A 236 -10.18 7.88 0.86
CA PHE A 236 -9.02 8.66 1.32
C PHE A 236 -7.78 7.78 1.35
N ILE A 237 -6.67 8.28 0.82
CA ILE A 237 -5.37 7.59 0.82
C ILE A 237 -4.31 8.51 1.43
N ALA A 238 -3.57 8.00 2.43
CA ALA A 238 -2.45 8.69 3.06
C ALA A 238 -1.12 8.29 2.41
N ASN A 239 -0.42 9.30 1.86
CA ASN A 239 0.84 9.17 1.15
C ASN A 239 1.98 9.67 2.05
N HIS A 240 2.78 8.73 2.56
CA HIS A 240 3.83 8.97 3.55
C HIS A 240 5.00 9.81 3.03
N GLY A 241 5.10 9.91 1.71
CA GLY A 241 5.98 10.84 1.03
C GLY A 241 7.33 10.26 0.62
N SER A 242 7.87 10.85 -0.44
CA SER A 242 9.04 10.38 -1.17
C SER A 242 10.36 10.56 -0.43
N ARG A 243 11.33 9.70 -0.80
CA ARG A 243 12.75 9.89 -0.47
C ARG A 243 13.41 11.04 -1.25
N PHE A 244 12.77 11.54 -2.29
CA PHE A 244 13.28 12.60 -3.16
C PHE A 244 12.82 14.00 -2.72
N ASP A 245 13.67 15.01 -2.98
CA ASP A 245 13.36 16.42 -2.77
C ASP A 245 12.39 16.95 -3.86
N ALA A 246 11.43 17.79 -3.46
CA ALA A 246 10.51 18.49 -4.34
C ALA A 246 11.20 19.39 -5.39
N ASN A 247 12.42 19.85 -5.11
CA ASN A 247 13.16 20.80 -5.95
C ASN A 247 13.58 20.28 -7.34
N GLY A 248 13.33 19.02 -7.66
CA GLY A 248 13.46 18.52 -9.03
C GLY A 248 13.10 17.03 -9.10
N VAL A 249 11.95 16.58 -9.58
CA VAL A 249 11.05 17.28 -10.53
C VAL A 249 9.55 16.89 -10.37
N GLY A 250 9.01 16.92 -9.14
CA GLY A 250 7.60 16.58 -8.88
C GLY A 250 7.10 16.91 -7.45
N ASP A 251 5.80 16.71 -7.23
CA ASP A 251 5.19 16.71 -5.89
C ASP A 251 5.72 15.49 -5.11
N PRO A 252 6.34 15.67 -3.93
CA PRO A 252 6.93 14.57 -3.17
C PRO A 252 5.90 13.75 -2.38
N GLY A 253 4.60 14.05 -2.46
CA GLY A 253 3.56 13.39 -1.67
C GLY A 253 3.35 14.11 -0.34
N TYR A 254 3.55 13.42 0.79
CA TYR A 254 3.33 13.98 2.13
C TYR A 254 1.93 14.61 2.27
N ASN A 255 0.92 13.87 1.83
CA ASN A 255 -0.45 14.36 1.69
C ASN A 255 -1.47 13.26 2.00
N VAL A 256 -2.73 13.66 2.15
CA VAL A 256 -3.87 12.76 2.01
C VAL A 256 -4.63 13.20 0.77
N VAL A 257 -4.88 12.26 -0.14
CA VAL A 257 -5.72 12.48 -1.33
C VAL A 257 -7.11 11.88 -1.13
N PHE A 258 -8.08 12.42 -1.84
CA PHE A 258 -9.37 11.80 -2.08
C PHE A 258 -9.42 11.26 -3.51
N VAL A 259 -9.72 9.98 -3.65
CA VAL A 259 -9.99 9.31 -4.93
C VAL A 259 -11.51 9.10 -5.04
N PRO A 260 -12.20 9.78 -5.97
CA PRO A 260 -13.60 9.48 -6.27
C PRO A 260 -13.74 8.06 -6.81
N PHE A 261 -14.80 7.36 -6.40
CA PHE A 261 -15.21 6.09 -7.01
C PHE A 261 -16.55 6.26 -7.70
N ALA A 262 -16.67 5.73 -8.91
CA ALA A 262 -17.90 5.70 -9.69
C ALA A 262 -18.07 4.30 -10.30
N ASP A 263 -19.28 3.76 -10.25
CA ASP A 263 -19.63 2.44 -10.80
C ASP A 263 -18.70 1.28 -10.38
N GLY A 264 -18.13 1.37 -9.17
CA GLY A 264 -17.20 0.37 -8.63
C GLY A 264 -15.75 0.48 -9.14
N ALA A 265 -15.35 1.62 -9.70
CA ALA A 265 -13.98 1.88 -10.16
C ALA A 265 -13.43 3.22 -9.63
N PRO A 266 -12.12 3.32 -9.34
CA PRO A 266 -11.46 4.58 -8.98
C PRO A 266 -11.38 5.54 -10.17
N SER A 267 -11.41 6.84 -9.89
CA SER A 267 -11.23 7.90 -10.90
C SER A 267 -9.84 8.51 -10.86
N ALA A 268 -9.24 8.73 -12.02
CA ALA A 268 -8.01 9.53 -12.17
C ALA A 268 -8.20 11.02 -11.81
N ASN A 269 -9.43 11.49 -11.65
CA ASN A 269 -9.76 12.83 -11.14
C ASN A 269 -9.69 12.88 -9.60
N TRP A 270 -8.63 12.33 -9.01
CA TRP A 270 -8.35 12.45 -7.58
C TRP A 270 -7.88 13.87 -7.23
N GLU A 271 -8.04 14.25 -5.97
CA GLU A 271 -7.68 15.58 -5.48
C GLU A 271 -6.92 15.52 -4.15
N ALA A 272 -6.12 16.55 -3.86
CA ALA A 272 -5.48 16.71 -2.57
C ALA A 272 -6.53 17.14 -1.51
N PHE A 273 -6.69 16.33 -0.47
CA PHE A 273 -7.62 16.58 0.64
C PHE A 273 -6.93 17.29 1.81
N ALA A 274 -5.73 16.84 2.19
CA ALA A 274 -4.91 17.47 3.21
C ALA A 274 -3.44 17.51 2.76
N THR A 275 -2.78 18.66 2.92
CA THR A 275 -1.40 18.90 2.46
C THR A 275 -0.62 19.71 3.51
N GLY A 276 0.64 20.01 3.23
CA GLY A 276 1.49 20.84 4.11
C GLY A 276 2.19 20.08 5.24
N PHE A 277 2.09 18.74 5.28
CA PHE A 277 2.73 17.90 6.28
C PHE A 277 4.28 18.05 6.32
N THR A 278 4.92 18.40 5.19
CA THR A 278 6.36 18.70 5.16
C THR A 278 6.75 19.92 6.00
N GLY A 279 5.82 20.86 6.23
CA GLY A 279 6.11 22.15 6.86
C GLY A 279 7.02 23.07 6.02
N GLY A 280 7.27 22.74 4.75
CA GLY A 280 8.27 23.43 3.91
C GLY A 280 9.73 23.10 4.25
N GLY A 281 9.98 22.12 5.13
CA GLY A 281 11.33 21.68 5.49
C GLY A 281 12.01 20.88 4.37
N LEU A 282 13.27 21.21 4.08
CA LEU A 282 14.14 20.51 3.13
C LEU A 282 15.54 20.29 3.75
N PRO A 283 16.30 19.26 3.35
CA PRO A 283 15.95 18.23 2.37
C PRO A 283 14.95 17.20 2.91
N LEU A 284 14.13 16.65 2.01
CA LEU A 284 13.29 15.48 2.30
C LEU A 284 14.12 14.19 2.19
N PRO A 285 13.77 13.11 2.90
CA PRO A 285 12.65 12.99 3.84
C PRO A 285 12.92 13.55 5.25
N ASP A 286 14.17 13.89 5.58
CA ASP A 286 14.60 14.12 6.95
C ASP A 286 13.98 15.36 7.60
N ALA A 287 13.84 16.44 6.84
CA ALA A 287 13.32 17.72 7.30
C ALA A 287 11.78 17.83 7.33
N ALA A 288 11.05 16.80 6.88
CA ALA A 288 9.58 16.77 6.98
C ALA A 288 9.13 16.81 8.44
N LEU A 289 8.26 17.75 8.80
CA LEU A 289 7.71 17.86 10.16
C LEU A 289 6.75 16.70 10.49
N HIS A 290 5.95 16.29 9.50
CA HIS A 290 4.92 15.27 9.63
C HIS A 290 4.90 14.37 8.39
N ARG A 291 4.50 13.10 8.56
CA ARG A 291 4.34 12.12 7.48
C ARG A 291 3.06 11.31 7.69
N PRO A 292 2.01 11.48 6.88
CA PRO A 292 0.74 10.80 7.11
C PRO A 292 0.85 9.30 6.84
N VAL A 293 0.31 8.46 7.72
CA VAL A 293 0.39 6.99 7.63
C VAL A 293 -1.00 6.38 7.50
N GLY A 294 -1.81 6.43 8.55
CA GLY A 294 -3.11 5.78 8.62
C GLY A 294 -4.25 6.78 8.50
N VAL A 295 -5.35 6.35 7.90
CA VAL A 295 -6.62 7.08 7.86
C VAL A 295 -7.75 6.23 8.41
N ALA A 296 -8.70 6.86 9.12
CA ALA A 296 -9.89 6.18 9.62
C ALA A 296 -11.07 7.16 9.67
N VAL A 297 -12.27 6.69 9.33
CA VAL A 297 -13.51 7.47 9.40
C VAL A 297 -14.17 7.21 10.76
N LEU A 298 -14.48 8.26 11.50
CA LEU A 298 -15.19 8.16 12.77
C LEU A 298 -16.71 8.03 12.57
N PRO A 299 -17.46 7.51 13.56
CA PRO A 299 -18.92 7.44 13.50
C PRO A 299 -19.64 8.79 13.32
N ASP A 300 -18.99 9.91 13.67
CA ASP A 300 -19.50 11.26 13.42
C ASP A 300 -19.20 11.77 11.99
N GLY A 301 -18.55 10.96 11.15
CA GLY A 301 -18.15 11.29 9.79
C GLY A 301 -16.88 12.13 9.68
N ALA A 302 -16.15 12.38 10.77
CA ALA A 302 -14.84 13.03 10.70
C ALA A 302 -13.76 12.05 10.21
N LEU A 303 -12.67 12.58 9.63
CA LEU A 303 -11.50 11.78 9.24
C LEU A 303 -10.39 11.93 10.30
N LEU A 304 -9.86 10.80 10.77
CA LEU A 304 -8.59 10.75 11.49
C LEU A 304 -7.44 10.52 10.52
N ILE A 305 -6.31 11.20 10.74
CA ILE A 305 -5.05 11.01 10.01
C ILE A 305 -3.93 10.83 11.06
N SER A 306 -3.19 9.73 11.02
CA SER A 306 -2.02 9.52 11.89
C SER A 306 -0.73 9.96 11.22
N ASP A 307 0.23 10.42 12.02
CA ASP A 307 1.57 10.85 11.60
C ASP A 307 2.62 10.22 12.54
N ASP A 308 3.53 9.42 11.97
CA ASP A 308 4.55 8.68 12.73
C ASP A 308 5.83 9.49 12.99
N LYS A 309 6.15 10.46 12.13
CA LYS A 309 7.32 11.34 12.25
C LYS A 309 7.14 12.40 13.33
N GLY A 310 5.98 13.05 13.37
CA GLY A 310 5.65 14.07 14.37
C GLY A 310 4.82 13.55 15.55
N GLY A 311 4.39 12.29 15.53
CA GLY A 311 3.68 11.63 16.63
C GLY A 311 2.28 12.17 16.90
N ARG A 312 1.55 12.56 15.84
CA ARG A 312 0.23 13.20 15.95
C ARG A 312 -0.91 12.35 15.38
N ILE A 313 -2.10 12.56 15.93
CA ILE A 313 -3.37 12.19 15.30
C ILE A 313 -4.13 13.49 15.02
N TRP A 314 -4.43 13.75 13.75
CA TRP A 314 -5.24 14.87 13.32
C TRP A 314 -6.70 14.41 13.20
N LYS A 315 -7.66 15.23 13.65
CA LYS A 315 -9.08 15.05 13.37
C LYS A 315 -9.54 16.15 12.43
N VAL A 316 -10.00 15.78 11.24
CA VAL A 316 -10.53 16.70 10.23
C VAL A 316 -12.05 16.68 10.30
N THR A 317 -12.66 17.83 10.58
CA THR A 317 -14.10 18.05 10.58
C THR A 317 -14.50 19.03 9.49
N TYR A 318 -15.73 18.92 9.00
CA TYR A 318 -16.33 19.89 8.10
C TYR A 318 -17.45 20.65 8.81
N HIS A 319 -17.43 21.97 8.65
CA HIS A 319 -18.50 22.85 9.07
C HIS A 319 -18.97 23.57 7.80
N ALA A 320 -20.25 23.41 7.46
CA ALA A 320 -20.83 24.13 6.33
C ALA A 320 -20.75 25.65 6.58
N PRO A 321 -20.49 26.46 5.53
CA PRO A 321 -20.43 27.92 5.64
C PRO A 321 -21.79 28.56 5.96
#